data_AF-A0A531KLR0-F1
#
_entry.id   AF-A0A531KLR0-F1
#
_cell.length_a   1.000
_cell.length_b   1.000
_cell.length_c   1.000
_cell.angle_alpha   90.00
_cell.angle_beta   90.00
_cell.angle_gamma   90.00
#
_symmetry.space_group_name_H-M   'P 1'
#
loop_
_entity.id
_entity.type
_entity.pdbx_description
1 polymer ?
#
loop_
_entity_poly.entity_id
_entity_poly.type
_entity_poly.pdbx_seq_one_letter_code
_entity_poly.pdbx_strand_id
1 'polypeptide(L)'
;PKNFDMGYQGDVSVRQALQLSLNVPAISVLDAVGPARLLARFRQAGVTPILPVNQAPGLAIGLGGVGVTLRDLVQLYAGLANGGKAHTLHDGTEPANAERSTATILDDQANWQITDILSGVKPPEGAAQRGVAYKTGTSYGYRDAWSVGFDGRYVLGVWVGRPDAGAVPGLSGYVSAAPILFEGFVRSGLAAVPLPGQPAGVARPRR
;
A
#
# COMPACT_ATOMS: atom_id res chain seq x y z
N PRO A 1 19.47 6.31 2.95
CA PRO A 1 18.42 7.26 3.40
C PRO A 1 18.31 7.28 4.93
N LYS A 2 18.31 8.46 5.53
CA LYS A 2 18.09 8.62 6.98
C LYS A 2 16.60 8.44 7.29
N ASN A 3 16.28 7.78 8.41
CA ASN A 3 14.92 7.76 8.95
C ASN A 3 14.49 9.20 9.29
N PHE A 4 13.18 9.46 9.27
CA PHE A 4 12.60 10.78 9.57
C PHE A 4 12.99 11.28 10.97
N ASP A 5 13.25 10.33 11.87
CA ASP A 5 13.80 10.55 13.20
C ASP A 5 15.27 10.14 13.14
N MET A 6 16.21 11.05 13.39
CA MET A 6 17.66 10.85 13.20
C MET A 6 18.33 9.81 14.16
N GLY A 7 17.59 8.80 14.63
CA GLY A 7 18.10 7.68 15.41
C GLY A 7 18.10 6.35 14.64
N TYR A 8 19.14 5.54 14.84
CA TYR A 8 19.12 4.12 14.50
C TYR A 8 18.29 3.37 15.56
N GLN A 9 17.21 2.70 15.14
CA GLN A 9 16.28 1.98 16.04
C GLN A 9 16.82 0.59 16.49
N GLY A 10 18.07 0.25 16.16
CA GLY A 10 18.59 -1.11 16.36
C GLY A 10 17.87 -2.15 15.48
N ASP A 11 17.83 -3.40 15.94
CA ASP A 11 17.09 -4.46 15.28
C ASP A 11 15.58 -4.23 15.42
N VAL A 12 14.88 -4.14 14.29
CA VAL A 12 13.43 -3.97 14.23
C VAL A 12 12.79 -5.18 13.54
N SER A 13 11.62 -5.61 14.02
CA SER A 13 10.86 -6.63 13.31
C SER A 13 10.30 -6.10 11.99
N VAL A 14 10.03 -6.99 11.03
CA VAL A 14 9.35 -6.63 9.76
C VAL A 14 8.01 -5.94 10.02
N ARG A 15 7.28 -6.37 11.06
CA ARG A 15 6.02 -5.75 11.50
C ARG A 15 6.23 -4.30 11.88
N GLN A 16 7.14 -4.02 12.81
CA GLN A 16 7.42 -2.66 13.26
C GLN A 16 7.93 -1.79 12.10
N ALA A 17 8.84 -2.32 11.28
CA ALA A 17 9.38 -1.59 10.14
C ALA A 17 8.29 -1.16 9.15
N LEU A 18 7.35 -2.05 8.81
CA LEU A 18 6.26 -1.73 7.90
C LEU A 18 5.23 -0.78 8.53
N GLN A 19 4.87 -1.00 9.80
CA GLN A 19 3.90 -0.14 10.51
C GLN A 19 4.41 1.28 10.71
N LEU A 20 5.70 1.44 11.02
CA LEU A 20 6.37 2.73 11.20
C LEU A 20 6.88 3.31 9.86
N SER A 21 6.70 2.61 8.74
CA SER A 21 7.13 3.05 7.41
C SER A 21 8.62 3.37 7.32
N LEU A 22 9.47 2.56 7.95
CA LEU A 22 10.91 2.80 8.01
C LEU A 22 11.60 2.59 6.65
N ASN A 23 12.38 3.58 6.23
CA ASN A 23 13.02 3.58 4.91
C ASN A 23 14.19 2.59 4.81
N VAL A 24 15.01 2.46 5.85
CA VAL A 24 16.21 1.59 5.82
C VAL A 24 15.83 0.12 5.65
N PRO A 25 14.94 -0.48 6.47
CA PRO A 25 14.54 -1.87 6.29
C PRO A 25 13.84 -2.12 4.94
N ALA A 26 13.03 -1.18 4.47
CA ALA A 26 12.35 -1.30 3.17
C ALA A 26 13.36 -1.41 2.01
N ILE A 27 14.42 -0.59 2.02
CA ILE A 27 15.50 -0.71 1.04
C ILE A 27 16.26 -2.01 1.20
N SER A 28 16.62 -2.41 2.43
CA SER A 28 17.38 -3.66 2.65
C SER A 28 16.63 -4.89 2.13
N VAL A 29 15.32 -4.96 2.32
CA VAL A 29 14.49 -6.04 1.76
C VAL A 29 14.42 -5.93 0.23
N LEU A 30 14.24 -4.74 -0.33
CA LEU A 30 14.19 -4.56 -1.78
C LEU A 30 15.52 -4.93 -2.45
N ASP A 31 16.64 -4.64 -1.81
CA ASP A 31 17.98 -5.00 -2.29
C ASP A 31 18.15 -6.52 -2.34
N ALA A 32 17.76 -7.23 -1.28
CA ALA A 32 17.78 -8.68 -1.24
C ALA A 32 16.84 -9.33 -2.28
N VAL A 33 15.67 -8.74 -2.53
CA VAL A 33 14.68 -9.26 -3.50
C VAL A 33 15.06 -8.90 -4.95
N GLY A 34 15.55 -7.70 -5.18
CA GLY A 34 15.85 -7.12 -6.49
C GLY A 34 14.72 -6.23 -7.04
N PRO A 35 14.99 -4.96 -7.39
CA PRO A 35 14.00 -4.03 -7.96
C PRO A 35 13.30 -4.53 -9.23
N ALA A 36 14.02 -5.25 -10.10
CA ALA A 36 13.46 -5.82 -11.32
C ALA A 36 12.36 -6.87 -11.04
N ARG A 37 12.50 -7.67 -9.98
CA ARG A 37 11.49 -8.65 -9.57
C ARG A 37 10.23 -7.98 -9.05
N LEU A 38 10.38 -6.87 -8.30
CA LEU A 38 9.24 -6.07 -7.85
C LEU A 38 8.46 -5.50 -9.03
N LEU A 39 9.14 -4.88 -10.01
CA LEU A 39 8.46 -4.35 -11.20
C LEU A 39 7.82 -5.43 -12.07
N ALA A 40 8.44 -6.61 -12.17
CA ALA A 40 7.83 -7.74 -12.85
C ALA A 40 6.51 -8.15 -12.17
N ARG A 41 6.47 -8.15 -10.83
CA ARG A 41 5.26 -8.43 -10.05
C ARG A 41 4.19 -7.36 -10.21
N PHE A 42 4.56 -6.08 -10.28
CA PHE A 42 3.61 -5.02 -10.63
C PHE A 42 3.01 -5.21 -12.02
N ARG A 43 3.84 -5.53 -13.03
CA ARG A 43 3.36 -5.80 -14.39
C ARG A 43 2.43 -7.02 -14.45
N GLN A 44 2.71 -8.07 -13.66
CA GLN A 44 1.80 -9.20 -13.50
C GLN A 44 0.45 -8.77 -12.94
N ALA A 45 0.42 -7.82 -11.99
CA ALA A 45 -0.80 -7.22 -11.49
C ALA A 45 -1.46 -6.23 -12.46
N GLY A 46 -0.99 -6.09 -13.70
CA GLY A 46 -1.51 -5.12 -14.67
C GLY A 46 -1.10 -3.67 -14.40
N VAL A 47 -0.07 -3.45 -13.57
CA VAL A 47 0.43 -2.12 -13.20
C VAL A 47 1.81 -1.89 -13.78
N THR A 48 1.99 -0.81 -14.53
CA THR A 48 3.29 -0.45 -15.12
C THR A 48 3.73 0.93 -14.60
N PRO A 49 4.54 0.99 -13.53
CA PRO A 49 5.01 2.26 -13.00
C PRO A 49 5.89 3.01 -13.99
N ILE A 50 5.84 4.34 -13.91
CA ILE A 50 6.67 5.24 -14.70
C ILE A 50 8.04 5.34 -14.04
N LEU A 51 9.07 4.90 -14.75
CA LEU A 51 10.46 5.05 -14.30
C LEU A 51 11.04 6.39 -14.78
N PRO A 52 12.04 6.94 -14.06
CA PRO A 52 12.82 8.06 -14.57
C PRO A 52 13.43 7.75 -15.95
N VAL A 53 13.48 8.74 -16.83
CA VAL A 53 13.97 8.60 -18.21
C VAL A 53 15.40 8.03 -18.21
N ASN A 54 15.65 7.03 -19.06
CA ASN A 54 16.94 6.36 -19.23
C ASN A 54 17.52 5.70 -17.96
N GLN A 55 16.69 5.39 -16.95
CA GLN A 55 17.14 4.71 -15.74
C GLN A 55 16.58 3.29 -15.66
N ALA A 56 17.46 2.34 -15.35
CA ALA A 56 17.07 0.99 -15.00
C ALA A 56 16.38 0.97 -13.62
N PRO A 57 15.57 -0.07 -13.32
CA PRO A 57 14.97 -0.24 -12.00
C PRO A 57 16.02 -0.28 -10.88
N GLY A 58 15.89 0.59 -9.88
CA GLY A 58 16.86 0.73 -8.78
C GLY A 58 16.21 0.74 -7.39
N LEU A 59 17.04 0.87 -6.34
CA LEU A 59 16.56 0.85 -4.95
C LEU A 59 15.66 2.05 -4.59
N ALA A 60 15.74 3.15 -5.34
CA ALA A 60 14.87 4.31 -5.17
C ALA A 60 13.38 3.96 -5.28
N ILE A 61 13.03 2.89 -6.02
CA ILE A 61 11.66 2.37 -6.12
C ILE A 61 11.10 2.03 -4.72
N GLY A 62 11.93 1.50 -3.82
CA GLY A 62 11.52 1.13 -2.46
C GLY A 62 11.09 2.32 -1.60
N LEU A 63 11.41 3.54 -2.02
CA LEU A 63 11.03 4.79 -1.36
C LEU A 63 10.03 5.62 -2.18
N GLY A 64 9.41 5.03 -3.21
CA GLY A 64 8.46 5.73 -4.07
C GLY A 64 9.12 6.56 -5.19
N GLY A 65 10.35 6.23 -5.59
CA GLY A 65 11.03 6.85 -6.74
C GLY A 65 10.48 6.48 -8.12
N VAL A 66 9.18 6.17 -8.21
CA VAL A 66 8.47 5.81 -9.44
C VAL A 66 7.14 6.55 -9.51
N GLY A 67 6.71 6.91 -10.71
CA GLY A 67 5.36 7.44 -10.94
C GLY A 67 4.33 6.31 -10.95
N VAL A 68 3.26 6.48 -10.19
CA VAL A 68 2.09 5.59 -10.17
C VAL A 68 0.82 6.43 -10.07
N THR A 69 -0.27 5.94 -10.64
CA THR A 69 -1.59 6.56 -10.48
C THR A 69 -2.27 6.05 -9.20
N LEU A 70 -3.31 6.76 -8.73
CA LEU A 70 -4.14 6.25 -7.65
C LEU A 70 -4.81 4.91 -8.03
N ARG A 71 -5.21 4.75 -9.29
CA ARG A 71 -5.81 3.51 -9.80
C ARG A 71 -4.83 2.34 -9.72
N ASP A 72 -3.55 2.57 -10.06
CA ASP A 72 -2.51 1.55 -9.94
C ASP A 72 -2.36 1.06 -8.50
N LEU A 73 -2.32 1.98 -7.54
CA LEU A 73 -2.25 1.64 -6.12
C LEU A 73 -3.50 0.86 -5.68
N VAL A 74 -4.70 1.31 -6.05
CA VAL A 74 -5.94 0.60 -5.70
C VAL A 74 -5.95 -0.81 -6.31
N GLN A 75 -5.45 -1.00 -7.54
CA GLN A 75 -5.37 -2.32 -8.18
C GLN A 75 -4.43 -3.27 -7.42
N LEU A 76 -3.26 -2.79 -7.00
CA LEU A 76 -2.33 -3.57 -6.18
C LEU A 76 -2.94 -3.96 -4.82
N TYR A 77 -3.64 -3.02 -4.16
CA TYR A 77 -4.30 -3.28 -2.88
C TYR A 77 -5.55 -4.15 -3.02
N ALA A 78 -6.25 -4.11 -4.15
CA ALA A 78 -7.30 -5.08 -4.48
C ALA A 78 -6.73 -6.50 -4.57
N GLY A 79 -5.50 -6.64 -5.09
CA GLY A 79 -4.76 -7.89 -5.00
C GLY A 79 -4.55 -8.37 -3.56
N LEU A 80 -4.19 -7.48 -2.64
CA LEU A 80 -4.01 -7.82 -1.22
C LEU A 80 -5.33 -8.23 -0.55
N ALA A 81 -6.38 -7.43 -0.74
CA ALA A 81 -7.71 -7.70 -0.20
C ALA A 81 -8.28 -9.03 -0.74
N ASN A 82 -7.90 -9.41 -1.95
CA ASN A 82 -8.32 -10.64 -2.63
C ASN A 82 -7.31 -11.79 -2.49
N GLY A 83 -6.66 -11.92 -1.32
CA GLY A 83 -5.83 -13.09 -1.03
C GLY A 83 -4.55 -13.19 -1.86
N GLY A 84 -3.99 -12.07 -2.31
CA GLY A 84 -2.79 -12.05 -3.15
C GLY A 84 -3.06 -12.21 -4.65
N LYS A 85 -4.33 -12.16 -5.08
CA LYS A 85 -4.74 -12.29 -6.49
C LYS A 85 -5.21 -10.96 -7.05
N ALA A 86 -4.40 -10.36 -7.91
CA ALA A 86 -4.73 -9.11 -8.60
C ALA A 86 -5.65 -9.39 -9.78
N HIS A 87 -6.73 -8.63 -9.85
CA HIS A 87 -7.61 -8.52 -11.01
C HIS A 87 -7.44 -7.13 -11.61
N THR A 88 -7.49 -7.03 -12.93
CA THR A 88 -7.60 -5.72 -13.59
C THR A 88 -8.85 -5.02 -13.08
N LEU A 89 -8.71 -3.76 -12.65
CA LEU A 89 -9.86 -2.97 -12.24
C LEU A 89 -10.70 -2.61 -13.46
N HIS A 90 -12.01 -2.60 -13.26
CA HIS A 90 -12.99 -2.21 -14.26
C HIS A 90 -13.97 -1.21 -13.67
N ASP A 91 -14.43 -0.25 -14.47
CA ASP A 91 -15.48 0.69 -14.07
C ASP A 91 -16.84 0.37 -14.71
N GLY A 92 -16.91 -0.70 -15.51
CA GLY A 92 -18.13 -1.17 -16.15
C GLY A 92 -18.42 -0.50 -17.48
N THR A 93 -17.53 0.37 -17.96
CA THR A 93 -17.61 0.97 -19.31
C THR A 93 -16.93 0.09 -20.36
N GLU A 94 -16.21 -0.94 -19.94
CA GLU A 94 -15.53 -1.87 -20.84
C GLU A 94 -16.50 -2.75 -21.63
N PRO A 95 -16.11 -3.21 -22.84
CA PRO A 95 -16.90 -4.17 -23.61
C PRO A 95 -17.21 -5.43 -22.79
N ALA A 96 -18.39 -6.03 -23.01
CA ALA A 96 -18.84 -7.20 -22.27
C ALA A 96 -17.89 -8.42 -22.35
N ASN A 97 -17.06 -8.47 -23.39
CA ASN A 97 -16.06 -9.51 -23.64
C ASN A 97 -14.63 -9.07 -23.29
N ALA A 98 -14.45 -7.97 -22.55
CA ALA A 98 -13.13 -7.55 -22.09
C ALA A 98 -12.48 -8.68 -21.27
N GLU A 99 -11.25 -9.03 -21.63
CA GLU A 99 -10.52 -10.11 -20.96
C GLU A 99 -10.28 -9.76 -19.49
N ARG A 100 -10.72 -10.65 -18.60
CA ARG A 100 -10.49 -10.53 -17.17
C ARG A 100 -9.16 -11.17 -16.82
N SER A 101 -8.10 -10.36 -16.81
CA SER A 101 -6.80 -10.86 -16.38
C SER A 101 -6.79 -11.06 -14.86
N THR A 102 -6.28 -12.21 -14.43
CA THR A 102 -6.06 -12.53 -13.02
C THR A 102 -4.62 -12.99 -12.86
N ALA A 103 -3.91 -12.41 -11.92
CA ALA A 103 -2.55 -12.81 -11.60
C ALA A 103 -2.38 -13.05 -10.10
N THR A 104 -1.74 -14.15 -9.74
CA THR A 104 -1.32 -14.39 -8.35
C THR A 104 -0.01 -13.64 -8.11
N ILE A 105 -0.05 -12.61 -7.28
CA ILE A 105 1.11 -11.78 -6.93
C ILE A 105 1.67 -12.10 -5.55
N LEU A 106 0.94 -12.78 -4.68
CA LEU A 106 1.42 -13.29 -3.40
C LEU A 106 0.74 -14.62 -3.11
N ASP A 107 1.45 -15.52 -2.41
CA ASP A 107 0.80 -16.68 -1.81
C ASP A 107 -0.05 -16.27 -0.59
N ASP A 108 -0.96 -17.15 -0.18
CA ASP A 108 -1.92 -16.89 0.89
C ASP A 108 -1.24 -16.56 2.23
N GLN A 109 -0.10 -17.18 2.53
CA GLN A 109 0.61 -16.96 3.80
C GLN A 109 1.27 -15.59 3.85
N ALA A 110 2.01 -15.24 2.79
CA ALA A 110 2.64 -13.94 2.65
C ALA A 110 1.60 -12.81 2.62
N ASN A 111 0.50 -13.01 1.88
CA ASN A 111 -0.59 -12.03 1.81
C ASN A 111 -1.25 -11.81 3.17
N TRP A 112 -1.53 -12.90 3.90
CA TRP A 112 -2.10 -12.80 5.23
C TRP A 112 -1.16 -12.09 6.21
N GLN A 113 0.14 -12.39 6.19
CA GLN A 113 1.12 -11.72 7.04
C GLN A 113 1.17 -10.21 6.80
N ILE A 114 1.18 -9.77 5.53
CA ILE A 114 1.13 -8.35 5.18
C ILE A 114 -0.17 -7.73 5.69
N THR A 115 -1.31 -8.38 5.46
CA THR A 115 -2.62 -7.92 5.91
C THR A 115 -2.69 -7.77 7.43
N ASP A 116 -2.18 -8.76 8.18
CA ASP A 116 -2.13 -8.75 9.66
C ASP A 116 -1.14 -7.69 10.21
N ILE A 117 -0.08 -7.36 9.47
CA ILE A 117 0.80 -6.24 9.82
C ILE A 117 0.09 -4.90 9.62
N LEU A 118 -0.54 -4.71 8.45
CA LEU A 118 -1.24 -3.48 8.09
C LEU A 118 -2.51 -3.23 8.93
N SER A 119 -3.20 -4.29 9.37
CA SER A 119 -4.36 -4.17 10.28
C SER A 119 -3.97 -3.74 11.69
N GLY A 120 -2.69 -3.89 12.07
CA GLY A 120 -2.15 -3.43 13.34
C GLY A 120 -1.66 -1.97 13.32
N VAL A 121 -1.72 -1.27 12.19
CA VAL A 121 -1.36 0.16 12.13
C VAL A 121 -2.40 0.96 12.92
N LYS A 122 -1.95 1.80 13.86
CA LYS A 122 -2.85 2.62 14.68
C LYS A 122 -3.64 3.58 13.79
N PRO A 123 -4.99 3.52 13.78
CA PRO A 123 -5.82 4.43 13.00
C PRO A 123 -5.57 5.90 13.33
N PRO A 124 -5.94 6.83 12.43
CA PRO A 124 -5.92 8.26 12.73
C PRO A 124 -6.70 8.59 14.00
N GLU A 125 -6.30 9.66 14.69
CA GLU A 125 -6.99 10.09 15.90
C GLU A 125 -8.47 10.40 15.63
N GLY A 126 -9.36 9.92 16.50
CA GLY A 126 -10.81 10.05 16.33
C GLY A 126 -11.45 9.13 15.29
N ALA A 127 -10.67 8.34 14.53
CA ALA A 127 -11.23 7.43 13.53
C ALA A 127 -11.96 6.24 14.17
N ALA A 128 -13.09 5.86 13.57
CA ALA A 128 -13.83 4.67 13.97
C ALA A 128 -13.02 3.39 13.70
N GLN A 129 -13.02 2.47 14.67
CA GLN A 129 -12.37 1.17 14.54
C GLN A 129 -13.24 0.23 13.68
N ARG A 130 -13.01 0.22 12.36
CA ARG A 130 -13.74 -0.63 11.40
C ARG A 130 -13.01 -1.90 10.96
N GLY A 131 -11.82 -2.17 11.52
CA GLY A 131 -11.00 -3.33 11.12
C GLY A 131 -10.37 -3.18 9.74
N VAL A 132 -9.96 -1.96 9.37
CA VAL A 132 -9.33 -1.64 8.10
C VAL A 132 -7.81 -1.87 8.19
N ALA A 133 -7.25 -2.64 7.26
CA ALA A 133 -5.82 -2.70 7.02
C ALA A 133 -5.42 -1.56 6.09
N TYR A 134 -4.40 -0.76 6.44
CA TYR A 134 -4.05 0.39 5.59
C TYR A 134 -2.58 0.78 5.68
N LYS A 135 -2.14 1.56 4.69
CA LYS A 135 -0.81 2.15 4.65
C LYS A 135 -0.88 3.60 4.20
N THR A 136 -0.06 4.43 4.81
CA THR A 136 0.16 5.83 4.43
C THR A 136 1.39 5.99 3.55
N GLY A 137 1.40 7.03 2.72
CA GLY A 137 2.55 7.47 1.94
C GLY A 137 2.67 8.99 1.95
N THR A 138 3.90 9.50 2.00
CA THR A 138 4.18 10.94 1.87
C THR A 138 5.34 11.10 0.91
N SER A 139 5.17 11.88 -0.15
CA SER A 139 6.24 12.10 -1.12
C SER A 139 7.26 13.13 -0.64
N TYR A 140 8.44 13.13 -1.26
CA TYR A 140 9.48 14.11 -0.95
C TYR A 140 9.00 15.55 -1.19
N GLY A 141 9.30 16.44 -0.25
CA GLY A 141 8.91 17.85 -0.33
C GLY A 141 7.42 18.10 -0.04
N TYR A 142 6.71 17.15 0.57
CA TYR A 142 5.31 17.29 0.99
C TYR A 142 4.37 17.67 -0.17
N ARG A 143 4.56 17.01 -1.33
CA ARG A 143 3.75 17.26 -2.53
C ARG A 143 2.51 16.36 -2.61
N ASP A 144 2.64 15.15 -2.08
CA ASP A 144 1.60 14.13 -2.11
C ASP A 144 1.43 13.48 -0.74
N ALA A 145 0.18 13.37 -0.30
CA ALA A 145 -0.25 12.52 0.80
C ALA A 145 -1.14 11.41 0.25
N TRP A 146 -0.75 10.17 0.51
CA TRP A 146 -1.47 8.97 0.10
C TRP A 146 -1.95 8.20 1.31
N SER A 147 -3.12 7.59 1.20
CA SER A 147 -3.58 6.54 2.09
C SER A 147 -4.35 5.51 1.28
N VAL A 148 -3.96 4.24 1.37
CA VAL A 148 -4.69 3.14 0.72
C VAL A 148 -4.96 2.07 1.76
N GLY A 149 -6.19 1.60 1.82
CA GLY A 149 -6.64 0.69 2.84
C GLY A 149 -7.83 -0.14 2.39
N PHE A 150 -8.06 -1.24 3.09
CA PHE A 150 -9.04 -2.23 2.72
C PHE A 150 -9.60 -2.96 3.95
N ASP A 151 -10.83 -3.43 3.81
CA ASP A 151 -11.42 -4.44 4.69
C ASP A 151 -11.47 -5.79 3.93
N GLY A 152 -12.26 -6.76 4.40
CA GLY A 152 -12.38 -8.07 3.74
C GLY A 152 -13.05 -8.06 2.36
N ARG A 153 -13.49 -6.91 1.85
CA ARG A 153 -14.19 -6.82 0.56
C ARG A 153 -13.89 -5.57 -0.26
N TYR A 154 -13.70 -4.43 0.39
CA TYR A 154 -13.61 -3.12 -0.26
C TYR A 154 -12.22 -2.52 -0.08
N VAL A 155 -11.74 -1.88 -1.14
CA VAL A 155 -10.50 -1.10 -1.13
C VAL A 155 -10.84 0.36 -1.37
N LEU A 156 -10.26 1.24 -0.57
CA LEU A 156 -10.34 2.68 -0.75
C LEU A 156 -8.94 3.26 -0.86
N GLY A 157 -8.73 4.11 -1.86
CA GLY A 157 -7.51 4.87 -2.04
C GLY A 157 -7.81 6.36 -1.98
N VAL A 158 -6.97 7.11 -1.27
CA VAL A 158 -7.07 8.56 -1.12
C VAL A 158 -5.73 9.18 -1.49
N TRP A 159 -5.79 10.21 -2.32
CA TRP A 159 -4.69 11.13 -2.59
C TRP A 159 -5.11 12.54 -2.21
N VAL A 160 -4.20 13.27 -1.58
CA VAL A 160 -4.31 14.70 -1.31
C VAL A 160 -3.02 15.35 -1.76
N GLY A 161 -3.13 16.40 -2.56
CA GLY A 161 -2.00 17.14 -3.07
C GLY A 161 -2.47 18.26 -3.98
N ARG A 162 -1.50 18.98 -4.56
CA ARG A 162 -1.81 20.02 -5.55
C ARG A 162 -1.69 19.45 -6.97
N PRO A 163 -2.63 19.75 -7.88
CA PRO A 163 -2.54 19.31 -9.29
C PRO A 163 -1.29 19.83 -10.02
N ASP A 164 -0.69 20.93 -9.56
CA ASP A 164 0.56 21.51 -10.10
C ASP A 164 1.83 20.92 -9.45
N ALA A 165 1.68 19.86 -8.65
CA ALA A 165 2.73 19.24 -7.85
C ALA A 165 3.44 20.19 -6.87
N GLY A 166 2.88 21.37 -6.57
CA GLY A 166 3.44 22.30 -5.60
C GLY A 166 3.55 21.70 -4.19
N ALA A 167 4.55 22.12 -3.42
CA ALA A 167 4.70 21.69 -2.03
C ALA A 167 3.55 22.25 -1.17
N VAL A 168 3.07 21.43 -0.24
CA VAL A 168 2.07 21.82 0.76
C VAL A 168 2.68 21.57 2.15
N PRO A 169 3.21 22.60 2.83
CA PRO A 169 3.78 22.44 4.16
C PRO A 169 2.80 21.78 5.14
N GLY A 170 3.27 20.77 5.86
CA GLY A 170 2.45 19.99 6.81
C GLY A 170 1.61 18.87 6.18
N LEU A 171 1.62 18.73 4.84
CA LEU A 171 0.93 17.64 4.15
C LEU A 171 1.60 16.30 4.45
N SER A 172 0.85 15.32 4.95
CA SER A 172 1.35 13.96 5.12
C SER A 172 0.23 12.94 4.95
N GLY A 173 0.60 11.70 4.56
CA GLY A 173 -0.37 10.62 4.41
C GLY A 173 -1.18 10.35 5.67
N TYR A 174 -0.56 10.40 6.85
CA TYR A 174 -1.24 10.11 8.12
C TYR A 174 -2.15 11.25 8.59
N VAL A 175 -1.73 12.51 8.46
CA VAL A 175 -2.52 13.66 8.95
C VAL A 175 -3.61 14.03 7.94
N SER A 176 -3.37 13.87 6.64
CA SER A 176 -4.24 14.42 5.59
C SER A 176 -5.07 13.35 4.87
N ALA A 177 -4.44 12.28 4.37
CA ALA A 177 -5.15 11.30 3.54
C ALA A 177 -5.84 10.19 4.37
N ALA A 178 -5.23 9.75 5.47
CA ALA A 178 -5.78 8.67 6.28
C ALA A 178 -7.12 9.00 6.95
N PRO A 179 -7.34 10.21 7.52
CA PRO A 179 -8.65 10.54 8.08
C PRO A 179 -9.77 10.49 7.04
N ILE A 180 -9.50 10.97 5.82
CA ILE A 180 -10.45 10.91 4.70
C ILE A 180 -10.75 9.45 4.32
N LEU A 181 -9.74 8.58 4.34
CA LEU A 181 -9.94 7.14 4.07
C LEU A 181 -10.86 6.49 5.11
N PHE A 182 -10.60 6.70 6.39
CA PHE A 182 -11.43 6.12 7.46
C PHE A 182 -12.84 6.68 7.46
N GLU A 183 -12.99 7.99 7.26
CA GLU A 183 -14.30 8.62 7.16
C GLU A 183 -15.04 8.17 5.90
N GLY A 184 -14.34 7.94 4.79
CA GLY A 184 -14.90 7.39 3.56
C GLY A 184 -15.49 6.00 3.78
N PHE A 185 -14.79 5.11 4.49
CA PHE A 185 -15.37 3.83 4.90
C PHE A 185 -16.62 4.04 5.74
N VAL A 186 -16.61 4.89 6.78
CA VAL A 186 -17.77 5.15 7.64
C VAL A 186 -18.96 5.70 6.86
N ARG A 187 -18.75 6.73 6.03
CA ARG A 187 -19.80 7.44 5.29
C ARG A 187 -20.32 6.72 4.06
N SER A 188 -19.58 5.75 3.53
CA SER A 188 -20.01 4.96 2.37
C SER A 188 -21.31 4.17 2.61
N GLY A 189 -21.68 3.94 3.88
CA GLY A 189 -22.81 3.07 4.25
C GLY A 189 -22.54 1.58 4.01
N LEU A 190 -21.34 1.22 3.53
CA LEU A 190 -20.94 -0.17 3.32
C LEU A 190 -20.78 -0.87 4.68
N ALA A 191 -21.34 -2.07 4.79
CA ALA A 191 -21.13 -2.94 5.95
C ALA A 191 -19.64 -3.32 6.05
N ALA A 192 -19.11 -3.32 7.28
CA ALA A 192 -17.72 -3.70 7.50
C ALA A 192 -17.59 -5.21 7.27
N VAL A 193 -16.62 -5.60 6.45
CA VAL A 193 -16.32 -7.01 6.20
C VAL A 193 -15.02 -7.36 6.94
N PRO A 194 -15.03 -8.35 7.86
CA PRO A 194 -13.83 -8.77 8.56
C PRO A 194 -12.72 -9.20 7.60
N LEU A 195 -11.47 -8.86 7.93
CA LEU A 195 -10.30 -9.35 7.21
C LEU A 195 -10.20 -10.89 7.31
N PRO A 196 -9.55 -11.55 6.32
CA PRO A 196 -9.38 -13.00 6.33
C PRO A 196 -8.73 -13.53 7.61
N GLY A 197 -9.23 -14.67 8.09
CA GLY A 197 -8.62 -15.42 9.18
C GLY A 197 -7.23 -15.93 8.83
N GLN A 198 -6.50 -16.38 9.86
CA GLN A 198 -5.15 -16.92 9.71
C GLN A 198 -5.16 -18.24 8.92
N PRO A 199 -4.37 -18.36 7.83
CA PRO A 199 -4.21 -19.61 7.10
C PRO A 199 -3.50 -20.66 7.97
N ALA A 200 -3.76 -21.94 7.67
CA ALA A 200 -3.05 -23.04 8.30
C ALA A 200 -1.53 -22.95 8.06
N GLY A 201 -0.74 -23.32 9.06
CA GLY A 201 0.73 -23.36 8.97
C GLY A 201 1.44 -22.01 9.14
N VAL A 202 0.72 -20.89 9.26
CA VAL A 202 1.35 -19.59 9.50
C VAL A 202 1.66 -19.42 10.99
N ALA A 203 2.90 -19.09 11.35
CA ALA A 203 3.25 -18.68 12.70
C ALA A 203 3.00 -17.18 12.90
N ARG A 204 2.40 -16.79 14.04
CA ARG A 204 2.42 -15.40 14.50
C ARG A 204 3.70 -15.19 15.31
N PRO A 205 4.72 -14.46 14.82
CA PRO A 205 5.77 -14.00 15.72
C PRO A 205 5.13 -13.13 16.82
N ARG A 206 5.61 -13.26 18.06
CA ARG A 206 5.05 -12.57 19.23
C ARG A 206 4.91 -11.06 18.94
N ARG A 207 3.76 -10.51 19.34
CA ARG A 207 3.41 -9.08 19.21
C ARG A 207 4.33 -8.20 20.03
#